data_AF-A0A7Y6ETF2-F1
#
_entry.id   AF-A0A7Y6ETF2-F1
#
_cell.length_a   1.000
_cell.length_b   1.000
_cell.length_c   1.000
_cell.angle_alpha   90.00
_cell.angle_beta   90.00
_cell.angle_gamma   90.00
#
_symmetry.space_group_name_H-M   'P 1'
#
loop_
_entity.id
_entity.type
_entity.pdbx_description
1 polymer ?
#
loop_
_entity_poly.entity_id
_entity_poly.type
_entity_poly.pdbx_seq_one_letter_code
_entity_poly.pdbx_strand_id
1 'polypeptide(L)'
;MRLESVAKFHSPKSPMMSDSPRATASDSLSGTDVMAAMGMAQSQAGFGMAAFCGKHELSQNDKQKAINYLMQFAHKVSGKYRGVAKLEGNTKAKVLQVLATFAYADYCRSAATPGARCRDCHGTGRAVDIAKTELWGRVVEKECGRCKGVGYSRMPASAAYRAVTMLIPNLTQPTWSRTVKPLYDAL
;
A
#
# COMPACT_ATOMS: atom_id res chain seq x y z
N MET A 1 14.25 8.45 13.37
CA MET A 1 14.43 8.34 11.90
C MET A 1 13.07 8.41 11.23
N ARG A 2 12.90 9.17 10.13
CA ARG A 2 11.66 9.15 9.34
C ARG A 2 11.64 7.92 8.43
N LEU A 3 10.58 7.11 8.46
CA LEU A 3 10.51 5.85 7.69
C LEU A 3 10.68 6.09 6.18
N GLU A 4 10.16 7.18 5.62
CA GLU A 4 10.33 7.49 4.20
C GLU A 4 11.80 7.71 3.79
N SER A 5 12.69 8.00 4.74
CA SER A 5 14.11 8.19 4.45
C SER A 5 14.86 6.86 4.28
N VAL A 6 14.32 5.76 4.82
CA VAL A 6 14.92 4.40 4.77
C VAL A 6 15.14 3.96 3.32
N ALA A 7 14.17 4.19 2.43
CA ALA A 7 14.28 3.80 1.03
C ALA A 7 15.52 4.38 0.33
N LYS A 8 16.00 5.56 0.77
CA LYS A 8 17.21 6.19 0.22
C LYS A 8 18.49 5.43 0.57
N PHE A 9 18.51 4.70 1.70
CA PHE A 9 19.67 3.92 2.13
C PHE A 9 19.81 2.58 1.39
N HIS A 10 18.76 2.14 0.69
CA HIS A 10 18.79 0.98 -0.19
C HIS A 10 19.20 1.32 -1.63
N SER A 11 19.32 2.61 -1.97
CA SER A 11 19.82 3.06 -3.27
C SER A 11 21.33 3.29 -3.22
N PRO A 12 22.08 3.04 -4.33
CA PRO A 12 23.50 3.34 -4.38
C PRO A 12 23.75 4.82 -4.05
N LYS A 13 24.60 5.10 -3.06
CA LYS A 13 25.02 6.47 -2.78
C LYS A 13 26.06 6.89 -3.83
N SER A 14 25.84 8.03 -4.48
CA SER A 14 26.88 8.64 -5.31
C SER A 14 28.10 8.95 -4.44
N PRO A 15 29.33 8.77 -4.96
CA PRO A 15 30.51 9.19 -4.23
C PRO A 15 30.43 10.69 -3.93
N MET A 16 30.59 11.07 -2.67
CA MET A 16 30.79 12.47 -2.31
C MET A 16 32.20 12.87 -2.76
N MET A 17 32.28 13.60 -3.86
CA MET A 17 33.50 14.29 -4.28
C MET A 17 33.49 15.66 -3.60
N SER A 18 34.14 15.78 -2.45
CA SER A 18 34.27 17.03 -1.70
C SER A 18 35.69 17.18 -1.20
N ASP A 19 36.27 18.36 -1.39
CA ASP A 19 37.60 18.75 -0.89
C ASP A 19 37.55 19.27 0.56
N SER A 20 36.36 19.23 1.18
CA SER A 20 36.19 19.60 2.58
C SER A 20 36.61 18.44 3.49
N PRO A 21 37.38 18.69 4.57
CA PRO A 21 37.70 17.67 5.55
C PRO A 21 36.41 17.10 6.14
N ARG A 22 36.39 15.78 6.41
CA ARG A 22 35.23 15.10 6.99
C ARG A 22 34.84 15.82 8.30
N ALA A 23 33.65 16.41 8.34
CA ALA A 23 33.12 17.04 9.53
C ALA A 23 33.05 16.02 10.69
N THR A 24 33.50 16.41 11.88
CA THR A 24 33.48 15.60 13.11
C THR A 24 32.12 15.59 13.81
N ALA A 25 31.17 16.41 13.35
CA ALA A 25 29.79 16.40 13.84
C ALA A 25 29.05 15.16 13.32
N SER A 26 28.70 14.25 14.24
CA SER A 26 28.22 12.90 13.96
C SER A 26 26.69 12.75 13.91
N ASP A 27 25.95 13.80 13.57
CA ASP A 27 24.48 13.74 13.47
C ASP A 27 23.98 12.97 12.23
N SER A 28 24.88 12.46 11.38
CA SER A 28 24.53 11.65 10.22
C SER A 28 24.36 10.18 10.62
N LEU A 29 23.13 9.66 10.54
CA LEU A 29 22.88 8.22 10.61
C LEU A 29 23.67 7.50 9.51
N SER A 30 24.51 6.55 9.91
CA SER A 30 25.22 5.67 8.98
C SER A 30 24.27 4.64 8.38
N GLY A 31 24.67 4.00 7.27
CA GLY A 31 23.90 2.88 6.72
C GLY A 31 23.70 1.76 7.73
N THR A 32 24.70 1.50 8.58
CA THR A 32 24.64 0.49 9.64
C THR A 32 23.60 0.83 10.69
N ASP A 33 23.51 2.09 11.14
CA ASP A 33 22.51 2.52 12.14
C ASP A 33 21.09 2.33 11.61
N VAL A 34 20.88 2.64 10.33
CA VAL A 34 19.59 2.45 9.65
C VAL A 34 19.22 0.97 9.58
N MET A 35 20.15 0.11 9.17
CA MET A 35 19.90 -1.34 9.09
C MET A 35 19.66 -1.96 10.46
N ALA A 36 20.39 -1.51 11.50
CA ALA A 36 20.16 -1.94 12.87
C ALA A 36 18.77 -1.52 13.38
N ALA A 37 18.37 -0.27 13.12
CA ALA A 37 17.03 0.21 13.46
C ALA A 37 15.93 -0.55 12.73
N MET A 38 16.12 -0.89 11.45
CA MET A 38 15.19 -1.74 10.69
C MET A 38 15.08 -3.15 11.29
N GLY A 39 16.20 -3.75 11.70
CA GLY A 39 16.20 -5.05 12.38
C GLY A 39 15.42 -5.03 13.69
N MET A 40 15.59 -3.99 14.51
CA MET A 40 14.80 -3.80 15.73
C MET A 40 13.32 -3.57 15.44
N ALA A 41 12.99 -2.77 14.43
CA ALA A 41 11.60 -2.55 14.03
C ALA A 41 10.97 -3.82 13.46
N GLN A 42 11.72 -4.66 12.75
CA GLN A 42 11.24 -5.95 12.25
C GLN A 42 10.93 -6.94 13.38
N SER A 43 11.70 -6.95 14.47
CA SER A 43 11.44 -7.83 15.62
C SER A 43 10.18 -7.44 16.39
N GLN A 44 9.87 -6.15 16.46
CA GLN A 44 8.67 -5.65 17.15
C GLN A 44 7.42 -5.62 16.24
N ALA A 45 7.58 -5.28 14.97
CA ALA A 45 6.50 -4.99 14.04
C ALA A 45 6.72 -5.65 12.66
N GLY A 46 6.89 -6.98 12.67
CA GLY A 46 7.23 -7.76 11.47
C GLY A 46 6.27 -7.58 10.29
N PHE A 47 4.95 -7.51 10.54
CA PHE A 47 3.97 -7.26 9.47
C PHE A 47 4.12 -5.86 8.86
N GLY A 48 4.22 -4.82 9.70
CA GLY A 48 4.33 -3.43 9.24
C GLY A 48 5.62 -3.21 8.44
N MET A 49 6.73 -3.80 8.91
CA MET A 49 8.00 -3.75 8.18
C MET A 49 7.92 -4.48 6.84
N ALA A 50 7.32 -5.68 6.81
CA ALA A 50 7.15 -6.43 5.57
C ALA A 50 6.29 -5.66 4.54
N ALA A 51 5.20 -5.05 5.00
CA ALA A 51 4.32 -4.23 4.16
C ALA A 51 5.02 -2.96 3.64
N PHE A 52 5.84 -2.32 4.48
CA PHE A 52 6.64 -1.17 4.08
C PHE A 52 7.69 -1.55 3.03
N CYS A 53 8.53 -2.55 3.31
CA CYS A 53 9.59 -2.99 2.39
C CYS A 53 9.02 -3.49 1.07
N GLY A 54 7.90 -4.22 1.10
CA GLY A 54 7.24 -4.70 -0.11
C GLY A 54 6.61 -3.58 -0.94
N LYS A 55 6.04 -2.54 -0.31
CA LYS A 55 5.46 -1.37 -1.02
C LYS A 55 6.52 -0.54 -1.73
N HIS A 56 7.69 -0.41 -1.12
CA HIS A 56 8.82 0.33 -1.68
C HIS A 56 9.73 -0.54 -2.57
N GLU A 57 9.29 -1.75 -2.93
CA GLU A 57 10.01 -2.69 -3.81
C GLU A 57 11.43 -3.04 -3.34
N LEU A 58 11.70 -2.94 -2.03
CA LEU A 58 13.00 -3.25 -1.43
C LEU A 58 13.27 -4.77 -1.42
N SER A 59 12.22 -5.59 -1.37
CA SER A 59 12.32 -7.05 -1.24
C SER A 59 11.02 -7.74 -1.68
N GLN A 60 11.12 -8.65 -2.66
CA GLN A 60 9.99 -9.49 -3.08
C GLN A 60 9.58 -10.51 -2.00
N ASN A 61 10.54 -10.97 -1.20
CA ASN A 61 10.26 -11.88 -0.10
C ASN A 61 9.37 -11.19 0.96
N ASP A 62 9.65 -9.93 1.28
CA ASP A 62 8.87 -9.20 2.28
C ASP A 62 7.47 -8.84 1.77
N LYS A 63 7.31 -8.59 0.46
CA LYS A 63 5.98 -8.53 -0.17
C LYS A 63 5.20 -9.81 0.06
N GLN A 64 5.80 -10.99 -0.15
CA GLN A 64 5.11 -12.26 0.06
C GLN A 64 4.81 -12.50 1.55
N LYS A 65 5.72 -12.15 2.46
CA LYS A 65 5.47 -12.20 3.91
C LYS A 65 4.29 -11.31 4.31
N ALA A 66 4.20 -10.09 3.79
CA ALA A 66 3.11 -9.17 4.08
C ALA A 66 1.75 -9.76 3.67
N ILE A 67 1.67 -10.33 2.46
CA ILE A 67 0.47 -11.01 1.98
C ILE A 67 0.15 -12.23 2.86
N ASN A 68 1.15 -13.01 3.26
CA ASN A 68 0.95 -14.18 4.13
C ASN A 68 0.45 -13.79 5.52
N TYR A 69 0.97 -12.73 6.13
CA TYR A 69 0.45 -12.18 7.39
C TYR A 69 -1.01 -11.73 7.25
N LEU A 70 -1.34 -11.03 6.16
CA LEU A 70 -2.70 -10.59 5.88
C LEU A 70 -3.64 -11.79 5.69
N MET A 71 -3.17 -12.85 5.02
CA MET A 71 -3.89 -14.11 4.85
C MET A 71 -4.11 -14.84 6.18
N GLN A 72 -3.12 -14.90 7.08
CA GLN A 72 -3.28 -15.48 8.42
C GLN A 72 -4.31 -14.70 9.24
N PHE A 73 -4.27 -13.36 9.18
CA PHE A 73 -5.28 -12.51 9.80
C PHE A 73 -6.67 -12.79 9.21
N ALA A 74 -6.79 -12.86 7.88
CA ALA A 74 -8.02 -13.19 7.18
C ALA A 74 -8.59 -14.55 7.61
N HIS A 75 -7.74 -15.56 7.79
CA HIS A 75 -8.13 -16.86 8.34
C HIS A 75 -8.72 -16.72 9.75
N LYS A 76 -8.07 -15.99 10.65
CA LYS A 76 -8.53 -15.76 12.03
C LYS A 76 -9.91 -15.09 12.08
N VAL A 77 -10.16 -14.12 11.21
CA VAL A 77 -11.44 -13.37 11.20
C VAL A 77 -12.50 -13.98 10.27
N SER A 78 -12.15 -14.99 9.46
CA SER A 78 -13.02 -15.59 8.44
C SER A 78 -14.37 -16.09 8.98
N GLY A 79 -14.42 -16.58 10.23
CA GLY A 79 -15.65 -17.07 10.85
C GLY A 79 -16.74 -16.00 11.02
N LYS A 80 -16.38 -14.71 11.03
CA LYS A 80 -17.34 -13.60 11.14
C LYS A 80 -18.13 -13.38 9.84
N TYR A 81 -17.60 -13.84 8.72
CA TYR A 81 -18.11 -13.52 7.39
C TYR A 81 -18.70 -14.77 6.72
N ARG A 82 -20.03 -14.86 6.70
CA ARG A 82 -20.78 -16.05 6.26
C ARG A 82 -20.37 -16.58 4.88
N GLY A 83 -19.93 -15.71 3.97
CA GLY A 83 -19.56 -16.09 2.60
C GLY A 83 -18.24 -16.86 2.51
N VAL A 84 -17.32 -16.64 3.45
CA VAL A 84 -16.05 -17.38 3.53
C VAL A 84 -16.04 -18.42 4.65
N ALA A 85 -16.89 -18.26 5.66
CA ALA A 85 -16.99 -19.17 6.79
C ALA A 85 -17.47 -20.57 6.36
N LYS A 86 -18.35 -20.63 5.35
CA LYS A 86 -18.90 -21.88 4.79
C LYS A 86 -17.97 -22.60 3.81
N LEU A 87 -16.86 -21.98 3.43
CA LEU A 87 -15.92 -22.56 2.48
C LEU A 87 -14.98 -23.51 3.23
N GLU A 88 -14.72 -24.68 2.65
CA GLU A 88 -13.88 -25.70 3.27
C GLU A 88 -12.51 -25.83 2.58
N GLY A 89 -11.51 -26.23 3.38
CA GLY A 89 -10.18 -26.64 2.92
C GLY A 89 -9.49 -25.68 1.96
N ASN A 90 -9.06 -26.22 0.81
CA ASN A 90 -8.21 -25.54 -0.16
C ASN A 90 -8.91 -24.35 -0.86
N THR A 91 -10.24 -24.42 -1.04
CA THR A 91 -11.00 -23.33 -1.67
C THR A 91 -11.01 -22.10 -0.76
N LYS A 92 -11.21 -22.30 0.54
CA LYS A 92 -11.12 -21.21 1.53
C LYS A 92 -9.74 -20.56 1.51
N ALA A 93 -8.67 -21.36 1.56
CA ALA A 93 -7.30 -20.85 1.53
C ALA A 93 -7.02 -20.02 0.27
N LYS A 94 -7.40 -20.51 -0.92
CA LYS A 94 -7.25 -19.78 -2.19
C LYS A 94 -8.05 -18.48 -2.22
N VAL A 95 -9.29 -18.48 -1.74
CA VAL A 95 -10.13 -17.27 -1.69
C VAL A 95 -9.48 -16.23 -0.78
N LEU A 96 -9.05 -16.62 0.42
CA LEU A 96 -8.38 -15.71 1.36
C LEU A 96 -7.05 -15.18 0.81
N GLN A 97 -6.28 -16.01 0.11
CA GLN A 97 -5.05 -15.59 -0.58
C GLN A 97 -5.33 -14.53 -1.65
N VAL A 98 -6.38 -14.72 -2.46
CA VAL A 98 -6.82 -13.74 -3.46
C VAL A 98 -7.22 -12.43 -2.76
N LEU A 99 -8.08 -12.49 -1.74
CA LEU A 99 -8.50 -11.30 -0.99
C LEU A 99 -7.31 -10.54 -0.42
N ALA A 100 -6.39 -11.24 0.22
CA ALA A 100 -5.19 -10.66 0.81
C ALA A 100 -4.28 -10.00 -0.24
N THR A 101 -4.12 -10.65 -1.39
CA THR A 101 -3.30 -10.12 -2.51
C THR A 101 -3.90 -8.82 -3.06
N PHE A 102 -5.21 -8.79 -3.28
CA PHE A 102 -5.89 -7.59 -3.79
C PHE A 102 -5.95 -6.47 -2.75
N ALA A 103 -6.10 -6.78 -1.46
CA ALA A 103 -6.08 -5.78 -0.38
C ALA A 103 -4.69 -5.16 -0.24
N TYR A 104 -3.64 -6.00 -0.23
CA TYR A 104 -2.26 -5.54 -0.23
C TYR A 104 -1.92 -4.70 -1.47
N ALA A 105 -2.42 -5.09 -2.65
CA ALA A 105 -2.24 -4.32 -3.87
C ALA A 105 -2.97 -2.96 -3.83
N ASP A 106 -4.11 -2.86 -3.14
CA ASP A 106 -4.77 -1.56 -2.90
C ASP A 106 -3.97 -0.68 -1.93
N TYR A 107 -3.40 -1.27 -0.88
CA TYR A 107 -2.50 -0.56 0.05
C TYR A 107 -1.23 -0.02 -0.64
N CYS A 108 -0.65 -0.81 -1.54
CA CYS A 108 0.54 -0.44 -2.31
C CYS A 108 0.25 0.52 -3.46
N ARG A 109 -1.03 0.71 -3.82
CA ARG A 109 -1.42 1.53 -4.96
C ARG A 109 -0.93 2.98 -4.79
N SER A 110 -0.48 3.57 -5.88
CA SER A 110 0.01 4.94 -5.92
C SER A 110 -0.32 5.60 -7.26
N ALA A 111 0.00 6.88 -7.40
CA ALA A 111 -0.09 7.58 -8.70
C ALA A 111 0.82 6.98 -9.78
N ALA A 112 1.87 6.25 -9.40
CA ALA A 112 2.74 5.54 -10.34
C ALA A 112 2.12 4.23 -10.85
N THR A 113 1.08 3.70 -10.18
CA THR A 113 0.41 2.49 -10.65
C THR A 113 -0.30 2.76 -11.98
N PRO A 114 -0.02 1.97 -13.05
CA PRO A 114 -0.68 2.14 -14.34
C PRO A 114 -2.21 2.12 -14.22
N GLY A 115 -2.87 3.11 -14.81
CA GLY A 115 -4.34 3.25 -14.76
C GLY A 115 -4.93 3.65 -13.40
N ALA A 116 -4.11 3.90 -12.36
CA ALA A 116 -4.60 4.29 -11.04
C ALA A 116 -4.68 5.81 -10.85
N ARG A 117 -4.01 6.61 -11.68
CA ARG A 117 -4.01 8.07 -11.56
C ARG A 117 -5.44 8.61 -11.54
N CYS A 118 -5.69 9.59 -10.67
CA CYS A 118 -6.94 10.33 -10.67
C CYS A 118 -7.14 10.93 -12.07
N ARG A 119 -8.37 10.84 -12.58
CA ARG A 119 -8.67 11.31 -13.94
C ARG A 119 -8.69 12.84 -14.04
N ASP A 120 -8.85 13.54 -12.92
CA ASP A 120 -8.98 15.00 -12.89
C ASP A 120 -7.65 15.69 -12.60
N CYS A 121 -6.87 15.16 -11.65
CA CYS A 121 -5.58 15.76 -11.26
C CYS A 121 -4.36 14.98 -11.78
N HIS A 122 -4.58 13.91 -12.55
CA HIS A 122 -3.51 13.10 -13.18
C HIS A 122 -2.38 12.67 -12.24
N GLY A 123 -2.67 12.44 -10.96
CA GLY A 123 -1.66 12.03 -9.97
C GLY A 123 -1.22 13.12 -9.00
N THR A 124 -1.48 14.40 -9.27
CA THR A 124 -0.96 15.50 -8.43
C THR A 124 -1.67 15.63 -7.09
N GLY A 125 -2.90 15.14 -6.99
CA GLY A 125 -3.76 15.36 -5.81
C GLY A 125 -4.28 16.79 -5.69
N ARG A 126 -3.87 17.70 -6.60
CA ARG A 126 -4.20 19.13 -6.54
C ARG A 126 -5.00 19.57 -7.76
N ALA A 127 -5.75 20.64 -7.58
CA ALA A 127 -6.52 21.32 -8.61
C ALA A 127 -6.33 22.83 -8.47
N VAL A 128 -6.49 23.61 -9.54
CA VAL A 128 -6.37 25.07 -9.45
C VAL A 128 -7.58 25.67 -8.72
N ASP A 129 -7.32 26.57 -7.77
CA ASP A 129 -8.33 27.38 -7.12
C ASP A 129 -8.51 28.67 -7.95
N ILE A 130 -9.53 28.68 -8.81
CA ILE A 130 -9.79 29.79 -9.74
C ILE A 130 -9.99 31.11 -8.99
N ALA A 131 -10.83 31.12 -7.95
CA ALA A 131 -11.14 32.33 -7.18
C ALA A 131 -9.90 32.92 -6.49
N LYS A 132 -9.06 32.07 -5.89
CA LYS A 132 -7.81 32.56 -5.29
C LYS A 132 -6.78 32.93 -6.35
N THR A 133 -6.71 32.20 -7.45
CA THR A 133 -5.76 32.53 -8.52
C THR A 133 -6.03 33.92 -9.10
N GLU A 134 -7.30 34.27 -9.29
CA GLU A 134 -7.72 35.62 -9.69
C GLU A 134 -7.40 36.68 -8.63
N LEU A 135 -7.68 36.39 -7.35
CA LEU A 135 -7.43 37.32 -6.24
C LEU A 135 -5.94 37.66 -6.05
N TRP A 136 -5.07 36.66 -6.14
CA TRP A 136 -3.64 36.82 -5.82
C TRP A 136 -2.76 37.05 -7.05
N GLY A 137 -3.32 37.01 -8.27
CA GLY A 137 -2.57 37.17 -9.52
C GLY A 137 -1.51 36.09 -9.77
N ARG A 138 -1.60 34.95 -9.08
CA ARG A 138 -0.67 33.82 -9.18
C ARG A 138 -1.43 32.51 -9.03
N VAL A 139 -0.95 31.44 -9.65
CA VAL A 139 -1.60 30.11 -9.56
C VAL A 139 -1.65 29.66 -8.11
N VAL A 140 -2.86 29.54 -7.57
CA VAL A 140 -3.11 28.97 -6.24
C VAL A 140 -3.75 27.61 -6.41
N GLU A 141 -3.17 26.59 -5.77
CA GLU A 141 -3.69 25.23 -5.81
C GLU A 141 -4.55 24.93 -4.58
N LYS A 142 -5.57 24.11 -4.79
CA LYS A 142 -6.41 23.49 -3.76
C LYS A 142 -6.40 21.96 -3.90
N GLU A 143 -6.98 21.29 -2.92
CA GLU A 143 -7.16 19.85 -2.95
C GLU A 143 -8.07 19.42 -4.11
N CYS A 144 -7.70 18.36 -4.82
CA CYS A 144 -8.54 17.80 -5.87
C CYS A 144 -9.81 17.18 -5.26
N GLY A 145 -10.99 17.70 -5.61
CA GLY A 145 -12.27 17.24 -5.06
C GLY A 145 -12.59 15.76 -5.33
N ARG A 146 -12.13 15.19 -6.45
CA ARG A 146 -12.41 13.79 -6.82
C ARG A 146 -11.62 12.78 -6.00
N CYS A 147 -10.34 13.02 -5.81
CA CYS A 147 -9.45 12.10 -5.09
C CYS A 147 -9.18 12.52 -3.66
N LYS A 148 -9.70 13.68 -3.22
CA LYS A 148 -9.46 14.25 -1.90
C LYS A 148 -7.97 14.28 -1.55
N GLY A 149 -7.17 14.88 -2.44
CA GLY A 149 -5.73 15.04 -2.21
C GLY A 149 -4.88 13.80 -2.46
N VAL A 150 -5.48 12.61 -2.63
CA VAL A 150 -4.74 11.34 -2.74
C VAL A 150 -3.99 11.21 -4.08
N GLY A 151 -4.53 11.75 -5.17
CA GLY A 151 -3.92 11.71 -6.50
C GLY A 151 -4.18 10.42 -7.31
N TYR A 152 -4.64 9.34 -6.68
CA TYR A 152 -4.96 8.07 -7.34
C TYR A 152 -6.28 7.47 -6.81
N SER A 153 -6.93 6.63 -7.61
CA SER A 153 -8.14 5.91 -7.23
C SER A 153 -7.80 4.65 -6.43
N ARG A 154 -8.61 4.32 -5.43
CA ARG A 154 -8.59 2.99 -4.79
C ARG A 154 -8.84 1.87 -5.81
N MET A 155 -8.33 0.68 -5.52
CA MET A 155 -8.59 -0.52 -6.31
C MET A 155 -10.09 -0.82 -6.28
N PRO A 156 -10.75 -0.96 -7.45
CA PRO A 156 -12.15 -1.34 -7.47
C PRO A 156 -12.34 -2.73 -6.88
N ALA A 157 -13.25 -2.86 -5.90
CA ALA A 157 -13.61 -4.16 -5.32
C ALA A 157 -14.15 -5.15 -6.38
N SER A 158 -14.57 -4.66 -7.56
CA SER A 158 -14.95 -5.47 -8.71
C SER A 158 -13.79 -6.32 -9.26
N ALA A 159 -12.54 -5.86 -9.15
CA ALA A 159 -11.37 -6.63 -9.56
C ALA A 159 -11.16 -7.86 -8.65
N ALA A 160 -11.27 -7.66 -7.33
CA ALA A 160 -11.23 -8.74 -6.35
C ALA A 160 -12.41 -9.70 -6.54
N TYR A 161 -13.62 -9.18 -6.76
CA TYR A 161 -14.81 -9.98 -7.05
C TYR A 161 -14.60 -10.90 -8.26
N ARG A 162 -14.12 -10.38 -9.40
CA ARG A 162 -13.84 -11.18 -10.61
C ARG A 162 -12.84 -12.31 -10.35
N ALA A 163 -11.82 -12.04 -9.53
CA ALA A 163 -10.85 -13.06 -9.15
C ALA A 163 -11.47 -14.15 -8.26
N VAL A 164 -12.33 -13.75 -7.32
CA VAL A 164 -13.02 -14.70 -6.43
C VAL A 164 -14.08 -15.52 -7.16
N THR A 165 -14.76 -14.97 -8.17
CA THR A 165 -15.72 -15.74 -8.99
C THR A 165 -15.07 -16.86 -9.80
N MET A 166 -13.76 -16.78 -10.09
CA MET A 166 -13.04 -17.91 -10.68
C MET A 166 -12.89 -19.10 -9.70
N LEU A 167 -12.96 -18.83 -8.39
CA LEU A 167 -12.87 -19.85 -7.34
C LEU A 167 -14.27 -20.29 -6.85
N ILE A 168 -15.26 -19.40 -6.92
CA ILE A 168 -16.65 -19.65 -6.54
C ILE A 168 -17.56 -19.22 -7.70
N PRO A 169 -17.78 -20.09 -8.71
CA PRO A 169 -18.50 -19.72 -9.94
C PRO A 169 -19.94 -19.24 -9.71
N ASN A 170 -20.61 -19.75 -8.68
CA ASN A 170 -22.00 -19.43 -8.35
C ASN A 170 -22.14 -18.17 -7.47
N LEU A 171 -21.06 -17.42 -7.23
CA LEU A 171 -21.10 -16.24 -6.39
C LEU A 171 -21.62 -15.03 -7.16
N THR A 172 -22.81 -14.55 -6.79
CA THR A 172 -23.39 -13.33 -7.38
C THR A 172 -22.83 -12.05 -6.74
N GLN A 173 -22.84 -10.94 -7.48
CA GLN A 173 -22.34 -9.65 -7.01
C GLN A 173 -23.07 -9.13 -5.73
N PRO A 174 -24.41 -9.26 -5.59
CA PRO A 174 -25.10 -8.87 -4.36
C PRO A 174 -24.70 -9.72 -3.17
N THR A 175 -24.52 -11.03 -3.37
CA THR A 175 -24.06 -11.96 -2.33
C THR A 175 -22.65 -11.60 -1.90
N TRP A 176 -21.73 -11.43 -2.85
CA TRP A 176 -20.37 -10.94 -2.59
C TRP A 176 -20.37 -9.69 -1.71
N SER A 177 -21.15 -8.67 -2.09
CA SER A 177 -21.20 -7.38 -1.39
C SER A 177 -21.60 -7.53 0.07
N ARG A 178 -22.51 -8.46 0.38
CA ARG A 178 -23.03 -8.69 1.74
C ARG A 178 -22.21 -9.67 2.56
N THR A 179 -21.57 -10.65 1.94
CA THR A 179 -21.03 -11.82 2.67
C THR A 179 -19.52 -12.01 2.57
N VAL A 180 -18.85 -11.40 1.59
CA VAL A 180 -17.39 -11.56 1.38
C VAL A 180 -16.67 -10.21 1.30
N LYS A 181 -17.24 -9.22 0.62
CA LYS A 181 -16.67 -7.86 0.55
C LYS A 181 -16.36 -7.24 1.92
N PRO A 182 -17.17 -7.44 2.98
CA PRO A 182 -16.83 -6.91 4.30
C PRO A 182 -15.52 -7.48 4.86
N LEU A 183 -15.16 -8.72 4.50
CA LEU A 183 -13.83 -9.25 4.82
C LEU A 183 -12.76 -8.52 4.01
N TYR A 184 -12.97 -8.36 2.70
CA TYR A 184 -12.02 -7.63 1.83
C TYR A 184 -11.75 -6.21 2.33
N ASP A 185 -12.79 -5.49 2.75
CA ASP A 185 -12.66 -4.12 3.26
C ASP A 185 -12.00 -4.07 4.66
N ALA A 186 -11.98 -5.19 5.39
CA ALA A 186 -11.33 -5.31 6.69
C ALA A 186 -9.85 -5.73 6.59
N LEU A 187 -9.37 -6.08 5.39
CA LEU A 187 -7.97 -6.39 5.10
C LEU A 187 -7.25 -5.15 4.55
#